data_AF-A0A0K8W443-F1
#
_entry.id   AF-A0A0K8W443-F1
#
_cell.length_a   1.000
_cell.length_b   1.000
_cell.length_c   1.000
_cell.angle_alpha   90.00
_cell.angle_beta   90.00
_cell.angle_gamma   90.00
#
_symmetry.space_group_name_H-M   'P 1'
#
loop_
_entity.id
_entity.type
_entity.pdbx_description
1 polymer ?
#
loop_
_entity_poly.entity_id
_entity_poly.type
_entity_poly.pdbx_seq_one_letter_code
_entity_poly.pdbx_strand_id
1 'polypeptide(L)'
;MELFDTTPLGRVINRFSKDIDSVDFTLPQLWRTVISQFFSVLATIVVISMSTPIFLAVIVPIGLLYYFAQRFYVASSRQLMRLESVSRSPIYTHFNETITGVTTIRAYSVQDRFIDESDNRVDKNQVCKYPSLIANRWLAIRLEMVGNLIILFAALFAVLNGQSNAGLVGLSVSYSLQVTQTLNWLVRMTSDIETNIVAVERIKEYGETKQEAPWELENSK
;
A
#
# COMPACT_ATOMS: atom_id res chain seq x y z
N MET A 1 34.91 -7.28 -11.06
CA MET A 1 34.36 -8.54 -10.48
C MET A 1 33.87 -8.44 -9.03
N GLU A 2 34.32 -7.47 -8.22
CA GLU A 2 33.92 -7.28 -6.81
C GLU A 2 32.40 -7.32 -6.56
N LEU A 3 31.57 -6.82 -7.49
CA LEU A 3 30.11 -6.82 -7.37
C LEU A 3 29.54 -8.26 -7.28
N PHE A 4 29.99 -9.18 -8.14
CA PHE A 4 29.46 -10.54 -8.21
C PHE A 4 30.01 -11.45 -7.09
N ASP A 5 31.17 -11.11 -6.53
CA ASP A 5 31.75 -11.82 -5.40
C ASP A 5 31.11 -11.41 -4.06
N THR A 6 30.64 -10.17 -3.95
CA THR A 6 30.03 -9.61 -2.72
C THR A 6 28.50 -9.72 -2.70
N THR A 7 27.83 -9.76 -3.85
CA THR A 7 26.37 -9.86 -3.91
C THR A 7 25.90 -11.30 -4.13
N PRO A 8 24.98 -11.82 -3.29
CA PRO A 8 24.42 -13.16 -3.49
C PRO A 8 23.66 -13.23 -4.82
N LEU A 9 23.91 -14.27 -5.62
CA LEU A 9 23.24 -14.50 -6.91
C LEU A 9 21.71 -14.45 -6.81
N GLY A 10 21.13 -14.98 -5.72
CA GLY A 10 19.69 -14.94 -5.47
C GLY A 10 19.11 -13.51 -5.33
N ARG A 11 19.92 -12.54 -4.88
CA ARG A 11 19.51 -11.13 -4.83
C ARG A 11 19.37 -10.55 -6.24
N VAL A 12 20.31 -10.88 -7.12
CA VAL A 12 20.28 -10.47 -8.54
C VAL A 12 19.08 -11.09 -9.25
N ILE A 13 18.84 -12.39 -9.07
CA ILE A 13 17.67 -13.08 -9.65
C ILE A 13 16.36 -12.46 -9.16
N ASN A 14 16.24 -12.15 -7.85
CA ASN A 14 15.03 -11.53 -7.32
C ASN A 14 14.77 -10.12 -7.89
N ARG A 15 15.82 -9.39 -8.28
CA ARG A 15 15.69 -8.09 -8.97
C ARG A 15 15.16 -8.28 -10.40
N PHE A 16 15.74 -9.19 -11.17
CA PHE A 16 15.31 -9.45 -12.55
C PHE A 16 13.98 -10.21 -12.68
N SER A 17 13.54 -10.89 -11.62
CA SER A 17 12.26 -11.60 -11.61
C SER A 17 11.19 -10.80 -10.90
N LYS A 18 11.21 -10.74 -9.57
CA LYS A 18 10.11 -10.19 -8.77
C LYS A 18 9.99 -8.67 -8.86
N ASP A 19 11.11 -7.95 -8.86
CA ASP A 19 11.08 -6.49 -8.94
C ASP A 19 10.67 -6.03 -10.34
N ILE A 20 11.16 -6.66 -11.41
CA ILE A 20 10.68 -6.40 -12.79
C ILE A 20 9.20 -6.73 -12.96
N ASP A 21 8.73 -7.88 -12.48
CA ASP A 21 7.30 -8.25 -12.53
C ASP A 21 6.40 -7.22 -11.82
N SER A 22 6.87 -6.70 -10.68
CA SER A 22 6.16 -5.63 -9.95
C SER A 22 6.09 -4.34 -10.76
N VAL A 23 7.13 -4.02 -11.53
CA VAL A 23 7.19 -2.82 -12.38
C VAL A 23 6.35 -2.97 -13.64
N ASP A 24 6.34 -4.15 -14.24
CA ASP A 24 5.66 -4.40 -15.52
C ASP A 24 4.16 -4.62 -15.37
N PHE A 25 3.72 -5.31 -14.31
CA PHE A 25 2.31 -5.68 -14.14
C PHE A 25 1.64 -4.97 -12.95
N THR A 26 2.27 -5.01 -11.78
CA THR A 26 1.62 -4.56 -10.54
C THR A 26 1.47 -3.04 -10.51
N LEU A 27 2.56 -2.30 -10.73
CA LEU A 27 2.55 -0.84 -10.69
C LEU A 27 1.59 -0.22 -11.73
N PRO A 28 1.59 -0.63 -13.02
CA PRO A 28 0.67 -0.06 -14.01
C PRO A 28 -0.80 -0.32 -13.65
N GLN A 29 -1.13 -1.52 -13.15
CA GLN A 29 -2.48 -1.84 -12.70
C GLN A 29 -2.92 -0.98 -11.50
N LEU A 30 -2.03 -0.77 -10.53
CA LEU A 30 -2.30 0.09 -9.38
C LEU A 30 -2.49 1.56 -9.82
N TRP A 31 -1.62 2.08 -10.69
CA TRP A 31 -1.74 3.44 -11.22
C TRP A 31 -3.03 3.66 -11.99
N ARG A 32 -3.42 2.72 -12.86
CA ARG A 32 -4.69 2.78 -13.59
C ARG A 32 -5.87 2.87 -12.62
N THR A 33 -5.84 2.08 -11.55
CA THR A 33 -6.89 2.09 -10.52
C THR A 33 -6.91 3.43 -9.77
N VAL A 34 -5.76 3.90 -9.28
CA VAL A 34 -5.66 5.17 -8.54
C VAL A 34 -6.14 6.35 -9.38
N ILE A 35 -5.69 6.45 -10.64
CA ILE A 35 -6.10 7.53 -11.55
C ILE A 35 -7.62 7.47 -11.76
N SER A 36 -8.17 6.30 -12.05
CA SER A 36 -9.62 6.12 -12.24
C SER A 36 -10.42 6.53 -11.00
N GLN A 37 -9.97 6.12 -9.81
CA GLN A 37 -10.68 6.45 -8.57
C GLN A 37 -10.53 7.91 -8.18
N PHE A 38 -9.38 8.52 -8.43
CA PHE A 38 -9.16 9.95 -8.25
C PHE A 38 -10.12 10.78 -9.10
N PHE A 39 -10.23 10.46 -10.40
CA PHE A 39 -11.17 11.15 -11.29
C PHE A 39 -12.64 10.87 -10.92
N SER A 40 -12.96 9.68 -10.43
CA SER A 40 -14.31 9.35 -9.94
C SER A 40 -14.70 10.19 -8.73
N VAL A 41 -13.81 10.36 -7.74
CA VAL A 41 -14.04 11.24 -6.59
C VAL A 41 -14.20 12.69 -7.03
N LEU A 42 -13.32 13.16 -7.93
CA LEU A 42 -13.39 14.53 -8.46
C LEU A 42 -14.71 14.78 -9.20
N ALA A 43 -15.12 13.83 -10.06
CA ALA A 43 -16.39 13.90 -10.79
C ALA A 43 -17.58 13.98 -9.82
N THR A 44 -17.59 13.18 -8.76
CA THR A 44 -18.65 13.27 -7.76
C THR A 44 -18.68 14.63 -7.07
N ILE A 45 -17.53 15.16 -6.65
CA ILE A 45 -17.47 16.48 -6.01
C ILE A 45 -18.02 17.55 -6.96
N VAL A 46 -17.67 17.50 -8.24
CA VAL A 46 -18.18 18.43 -9.26
C VAL A 46 -19.70 18.31 -9.41
N VAL A 47 -20.23 17.08 -9.55
CA VAL A 47 -21.66 16.83 -9.71
C VAL A 47 -22.47 17.34 -8.50
N ILE A 48 -22.00 17.07 -7.28
CA ILE A 48 -22.66 17.55 -6.06
C ILE A 48 -22.57 19.08 -5.97
N SER A 49 -21.42 19.67 -6.31
CA SER A 49 -21.21 21.12 -6.25
C SER A 49 -22.05 21.88 -7.28
N MET A 50 -22.28 21.31 -8.47
CA MET A 50 -23.17 21.88 -9.48
C MET A 50 -24.63 21.91 -9.00
N SER A 51 -25.07 20.87 -8.29
CA SER A 51 -26.42 20.83 -7.72
C SER A 51 -26.55 21.75 -6.51
N THR A 52 -25.53 21.78 -5.65
CA THR A 52 -25.55 22.51 -4.37
C THR A 52 -24.23 23.25 -4.14
N PRO A 53 -24.11 24.51 -4.56
CA PRO A 53 -22.87 25.28 -4.38
C PRO A 53 -22.43 25.45 -2.92
N ILE A 54 -23.37 25.48 -1.96
CA ILE A 54 -23.06 25.59 -0.51
C ILE A 54 -22.23 24.38 -0.01
N PHE A 55 -22.29 23.25 -0.72
CA PHE A 55 -21.54 22.04 -0.37
C PHE A 55 -20.02 22.24 -0.42
N LEU A 56 -19.53 23.19 -1.23
CA LEU A 56 -18.11 23.56 -1.26
C LEU A 56 -17.60 24.13 0.08
N ALA A 57 -18.46 24.72 0.91
CA ALA A 57 -18.04 25.14 2.24
C ALA A 57 -17.82 23.95 3.18
N VAL A 58 -18.58 22.86 2.98
CA VAL A 58 -18.54 21.64 3.79
C VAL A 58 -17.43 20.69 3.36
N ILE A 59 -17.05 20.68 2.07
CA ILE A 59 -15.97 19.81 1.59
C ILE A 59 -14.61 20.20 2.18
N VAL A 60 -14.38 21.48 2.49
CA VAL A 60 -13.12 21.96 3.06
C VAL A 60 -12.80 21.34 4.43
N PRO A 61 -13.67 21.41 5.46
CA PRO A 61 -13.42 20.76 6.74
C PRO A 61 -13.37 19.23 6.64
N ILE A 62 -14.17 18.62 5.76
CA ILE A 62 -14.12 17.17 5.50
C ILE A 62 -12.78 16.77 4.88
N GLY A 63 -12.28 17.55 3.92
CA GLY A 63 -10.99 17.34 3.27
C GLY A 63 -9.82 17.46 4.25
N LEU A 64 -9.90 18.39 5.22
CA LEU A 64 -8.92 18.48 6.30
C LEU A 64 -8.92 17.22 7.17
N LEU A 65 -10.08 16.75 7.61
CA LEU A 65 -10.20 15.52 8.40
C LEU A 65 -9.63 14.30 7.64
N TYR A 66 -9.94 14.20 6.34
CA TYR A 66 -9.40 13.18 5.47
C TYR A 66 -7.87 13.27 5.36
N TYR A 67 -7.32 14.47 5.13
CA TYR A 67 -5.88 14.68 5.02
C TYR A 67 -5.14 14.28 6.31
N PHE A 68 -5.67 14.65 7.48
CA PHE A 68 -5.07 14.24 8.76
C PHE A 68 -5.12 12.72 8.96
N ALA A 69 -6.26 12.08 8.67
CA ALA A 69 -6.40 10.63 8.76
C ALA A 69 -5.45 9.91 7.80
N GLN A 70 -5.36 10.36 6.55
CA GLN A 70 -4.46 9.81 5.54
C GLN A 70 -2.99 9.94 5.97
N ARG A 71 -2.56 11.14 6.39
CA ARG A 71 -1.17 11.39 6.79
C ARG A 71 -0.76 10.54 7.99
N PHE A 72 -1.63 10.40 8.98
CA PHE A 72 -1.39 9.55 10.15
C PHE A 72 -1.33 8.07 9.79
N TYR A 73 -2.26 7.61 8.93
CA TYR A 73 -2.31 6.23 8.47
C TYR A 73 -1.04 5.85 7.68
N VAL A 74 -0.65 6.64 6.69
CA VAL A 74 0.49 6.36 5.82
C VAL A 74 1.78 6.26 6.64
N ALA A 75 2.01 7.20 7.56
CA ALA A 75 3.19 7.18 8.43
C ALA A 75 3.26 5.91 9.31
N SER A 76 2.12 5.50 9.88
CA SER A 76 2.04 4.33 10.77
C SER A 76 2.12 3.02 9.99
N SER A 77 1.35 2.89 8.91
CA SER A 77 1.28 1.71 8.03
C SER A 77 2.66 1.36 7.48
N ARG A 78 3.42 2.36 7.01
CA ARG A 78 4.78 2.16 6.48
C ARG A 78 5.73 1.53 7.52
N GLN A 79 5.68 1.97 8.78
CA GLN A 79 6.53 1.39 9.83
C GLN A 79 6.09 -0.02 10.19
N LEU A 80 4.77 -0.28 10.26
CA LEU A 80 4.23 -1.61 10.50
C LEU A 80 4.63 -2.61 9.42
N MET A 81 4.51 -2.23 8.15
CA MET A 81 4.95 -3.07 7.02
C MET A 81 6.46 -3.35 7.05
N ARG A 82 7.26 -2.36 7.47
CA ARG A 82 8.72 -2.55 7.64
C ARG A 82 9.01 -3.59 8.73
N LEU A 83 8.38 -3.48 9.89
CA LEU A 83 8.53 -4.43 11.00
C LEU A 83 8.05 -5.83 10.63
N GLU A 84 6.92 -5.93 9.93
CA GLU A 84 6.40 -7.21 9.42
C GLU A 84 7.40 -7.86 8.45
N SER A 85 7.94 -7.10 7.50
CA SER A 85 8.90 -7.62 6.51
C SER A 85 10.17 -8.16 7.17
N VAL A 86 10.74 -7.39 8.12
CA VAL A 86 11.96 -7.77 8.83
C VAL A 86 11.74 -8.98 9.74
N SER A 87 10.62 -9.04 10.47
CA SER A 87 10.30 -10.16 11.36
C SER A 87 9.95 -11.46 10.62
N ARG A 88 9.58 -11.41 9.34
CA ARG A 88 9.26 -12.59 8.54
C ARG A 88 10.49 -13.38 8.07
N SER A 89 11.61 -12.71 7.81
CA SER A 89 12.81 -13.37 7.26
C SER A 89 13.37 -14.49 8.15
N PRO A 90 13.50 -14.31 9.49
CA PRO A 90 14.05 -15.35 10.37
C PRO A 90 13.26 -16.67 10.39
N ILE A 91 11.97 -16.65 10.05
CA ILE A 91 11.13 -17.86 9.95
C ILE A 91 11.62 -18.73 8.79
N TYR A 92 11.82 -18.12 7.61
CA TYR A 92 12.31 -18.85 6.44
C TYR A 92 13.74 -19.35 6.63
N THR A 93 14.60 -18.57 7.29
CA THR A 93 15.96 -18.98 7.63
C THR A 93 15.96 -20.19 8.57
N HIS A 94 15.19 -20.16 9.66
CA HIS A 94 15.06 -21.29 10.60
C HIS A 94 14.59 -22.56 9.92
N PHE A 95 13.61 -22.42 9.03
CA PHE A 95 13.06 -23.54 8.30
C PHE A 95 14.10 -24.19 7.37
N ASN A 96 14.90 -23.39 6.68
CA ASN A 96 15.96 -23.89 5.79
C ASN A 96 17.10 -24.58 6.58
N GLU A 97 17.48 -24.02 7.73
CA GLU A 97 18.44 -24.64 8.66
C GLU A 97 17.91 -25.98 9.20
N THR A 98 16.63 -26.04 9.56
CA THR A 98 15.97 -27.25 10.07
C THR A 98 15.93 -28.37 9.03
N ILE A 99 15.61 -28.05 7.76
CA ILE A 99 15.59 -29.04 6.66
C ILE A 99 17.00 -29.61 6.44
N THR A 100 18.01 -28.73 6.38
CA THR A 100 19.39 -29.13 6.14
C THR A 100 19.95 -29.97 7.30
N GLY A 101 19.58 -29.64 8.54
CA GLY A 101 20.04 -30.29 9.77
C GLY A 101 19.14 -31.41 10.30
N VAL A 102 18.12 -31.85 9.56
CA VAL A 102 17.04 -32.72 10.08
C VAL A 102 17.53 -34.07 10.63
N THR A 103 18.62 -34.61 10.09
CA THR A 103 19.23 -35.86 10.56
C THR A 103 19.88 -35.65 11.92
N THR A 104 20.64 -34.56 12.10
CA THR A 104 21.30 -34.18 13.35
C THR A 104 20.28 -33.87 14.45
N ILE A 105 19.23 -33.12 14.14
CA ILE A 105 18.16 -32.78 15.10
C ILE A 105 17.49 -34.04 15.65
N ARG A 106 17.17 -35.00 14.77
CA ARG A 106 16.58 -36.28 15.17
C ARG A 106 17.56 -37.18 15.91
N ALA A 107 18.84 -37.19 15.52
CA ALA A 107 19.88 -37.98 16.19
C ALA A 107 20.08 -37.56 17.65
N TYR A 108 20.04 -36.25 17.93
CA TYR A 108 20.15 -35.71 19.29
C TYR A 108 18.81 -35.61 20.04
N SER A 109 17.69 -35.98 19.40
CA SER A 109 16.34 -35.90 19.98
C SER A 109 15.99 -34.51 20.55
N VAL A 110 16.34 -33.44 19.82
CA VAL A 110 16.09 -32.03 20.23
C VAL A 110 14.97 -31.36 19.42
N GLN A 111 13.98 -32.13 18.97
CA GLN A 111 12.87 -31.64 18.14
C GLN A 111 12.05 -30.57 18.86
N ASP A 112 11.68 -30.79 20.12
CA ASP A 112 10.82 -29.87 20.88
C ASP A 112 11.43 -28.46 20.98
N ARG A 113 12.75 -28.37 21.20
CA ARG A 113 13.47 -27.09 21.21
C ARG A 113 13.35 -26.34 19.88
N PHE A 114 13.44 -27.06 18.75
CA PHE A 114 13.32 -26.46 17.42
C PHE A 114 11.88 -26.04 17.10
N ILE A 115 10.88 -26.77 17.63
CA ILE A 115 9.46 -26.43 17.52
C ILE A 115 9.18 -25.15 18.31
N ASP A 116 9.57 -25.09 19.58
CA ASP A 116 9.40 -23.90 20.43
C ASP A 116 10.07 -22.65 19.83
N GLU A 117 11.25 -22.82 19.24
CA GLU A 117 11.95 -21.72 18.56
C GLU A 117 11.23 -21.27 17.28
N SER A 118 10.65 -22.21 16.53
CA SER A 118 9.82 -21.91 15.36
C SER A 118 8.57 -21.12 15.76
N ASP A 119 7.86 -21.58 16.79
CA ASP A 119 6.64 -20.96 17.28
C ASP A 119 6.91 -19.53 17.78
N ASN A 120 7.97 -19.32 18.55
CA ASN A 120 8.36 -17.98 19.03
C ASN A 120 8.71 -17.03 17.87
N ARG A 121 9.35 -17.53 16.79
CA ARG A 121 9.64 -16.71 15.60
C ARG A 121 8.35 -16.34 14.85
N VAL A 122 7.39 -17.26 14.75
CA VAL A 122 6.06 -17.00 14.16
C VAL A 122 5.28 -15.99 14.99
N ASP A 123 5.27 -16.15 16.32
CA ASP A 123 4.57 -15.23 17.24
C ASP A 123 5.10 -13.80 17.14
N LYS A 124 6.43 -13.63 17.08
CA LYS A 124 7.05 -12.31 16.85
C LYS A 124 6.60 -11.66 15.54
N ASN A 125 6.46 -12.46 14.47
CA ASN A 125 5.92 -11.93 13.21
C ASN A 125 4.45 -11.55 13.35
N GLN A 126 3.64 -12.34 14.07
CA GLN A 126 2.23 -12.03 14.27
C GLN A 126 2.00 -10.76 15.10
N VAL A 127 2.83 -10.52 16.12
CA VAL A 127 2.80 -9.27 16.89
C VAL A 127 3.01 -8.05 15.99
N CYS A 128 3.79 -8.17 14.90
CA CYS A 128 3.97 -7.09 13.93
C CYS A 128 2.83 -7.03 12.89
N LYS A 129 2.32 -8.17 12.47
CA LYS A 129 1.29 -8.29 11.42
C LYS A 129 -0.10 -7.87 11.90
N TYR A 130 -0.47 -8.23 13.13
CA TYR A 130 -1.81 -7.96 13.65
C TYR A 130 -2.13 -6.46 13.72
N PRO A 131 -1.25 -5.57 14.22
CA PRO A 131 -1.47 -4.12 14.18
C PRO A 131 -1.62 -3.56 12.75
N SER A 132 -0.93 -4.13 11.76
CA SER A 132 -1.09 -3.72 10.34
C SER A 132 -2.52 -3.98 9.85
N LEU A 133 -3.10 -5.12 10.22
CA LEU A 133 -4.48 -5.46 9.89
C LEU A 133 -5.48 -4.55 10.61
N ILE A 134 -5.25 -4.24 11.89
CA ILE A 134 -6.10 -3.31 12.66
C ILE A 134 -5.98 -1.88 12.13
N ALA A 135 -4.79 -1.43 11.73
CA ALA A 135 -4.59 -0.11 11.13
C ALA A 135 -5.41 0.06 9.84
N ASN A 136 -5.45 -0.97 8.98
CA ASN A 136 -6.30 -1.00 7.79
C ASN A 136 -7.80 -0.83 8.14
N ARG A 137 -8.27 -1.52 9.19
CA ARG A 137 -9.66 -1.40 9.66
C ARG A 137 -9.96 -0.03 10.27
N TRP A 138 -9.03 0.51 11.03
CA TRP A 138 -9.14 1.85 11.60
C TRP A 138 -9.32 2.92 10.51
N LEU A 139 -8.53 2.85 9.44
CA LEU A 139 -8.66 3.75 8.29
C LEU A 139 -10.03 3.58 7.62
N ALA A 140 -10.44 2.33 7.35
CA ALA A 140 -11.70 2.06 6.68
C ALA A 140 -12.90 2.71 7.40
N ILE A 141 -12.97 2.57 8.73
CA ILE A 141 -14.04 3.16 9.54
C ILE A 141 -14.03 4.70 9.47
N ARG A 142 -12.84 5.33 9.49
CA ARG A 142 -12.72 6.79 9.39
C ARG A 142 -13.12 7.31 8.01
N LEU A 143 -12.76 6.60 6.94
CA LEU A 143 -13.17 6.94 5.58
C LEU A 143 -14.67 6.74 5.37
N GLU A 144 -15.25 5.70 5.95
CA GLU A 144 -16.71 5.50 5.96
C GLU A 144 -17.45 6.61 6.69
N MET A 145 -16.94 7.06 7.85
CA MET A 145 -17.52 8.22 8.53
C MET A 145 -17.47 9.48 7.66
N VAL A 146 -16.35 9.74 6.98
CA VAL A 146 -16.22 10.88 6.05
C VAL A 146 -17.21 10.78 4.89
N GLY A 147 -17.35 9.60 4.28
CA GLY A 147 -18.32 9.36 3.20
C GLY A 147 -19.77 9.55 3.67
N ASN A 148 -20.10 9.06 4.86
CA ASN A 148 -21.44 9.24 5.45
C ASN A 148 -21.74 10.71 5.74
N LEU A 149 -20.76 11.51 6.16
CA LEU A 149 -20.94 12.97 6.31
C LEU A 149 -21.22 13.63 4.95
N ILE A 150 -20.51 13.23 3.89
CA ILE A 150 -20.76 13.73 2.52
C ILE A 150 -22.21 13.42 2.10
N ILE A 151 -22.66 12.17 2.29
CA ILE A 151 -24.03 11.76 1.96
C ILE A 151 -25.06 12.54 2.78
N LEU A 152 -24.83 12.69 4.09
CA LEU A 152 -25.71 13.42 4.99
C LEU A 152 -25.90 14.88 4.54
N PHE A 153 -24.80 15.59 4.28
CA PHE A 153 -24.88 16.99 3.87
C PHE A 153 -25.41 17.14 2.44
N ALA A 154 -25.08 16.24 1.52
CA ALA A 154 -25.64 16.24 0.17
C ALA A 154 -27.17 16.07 0.20
N ALA A 155 -27.66 15.09 0.96
CA ALA A 155 -29.09 14.85 1.12
C ALA A 155 -29.80 16.00 1.86
N LEU A 156 -29.20 16.51 2.94
CA LEU A 156 -29.77 17.60 3.73
C LEU A 156 -29.92 18.88 2.88
N PHE A 157 -28.88 19.29 2.15
CA PHE A 157 -28.96 20.48 1.32
C PHE A 157 -29.85 20.30 0.10
N ALA A 158 -29.95 19.08 -0.45
CA ALA A 158 -30.90 18.80 -1.52
C ALA A 158 -32.35 19.01 -1.07
N VAL A 159 -32.69 18.61 0.16
CA VAL A 159 -34.02 18.84 0.76
C VAL A 159 -34.22 20.33 1.10
N LEU A 160 -33.24 20.97 1.74
CA LEU A 160 -33.36 22.37 2.19
C LEU A 160 -33.44 23.38 1.03
N ASN A 161 -32.72 23.15 -0.07
CA ASN A 161 -32.75 24.07 -1.21
C ASN A 161 -34.05 23.99 -2.03
N GLY A 162 -34.94 23.02 -1.75
CA GLY A 162 -36.21 22.89 -2.48
C GLY A 162 -36.04 22.85 -4.00
N GLN A 163 -34.94 22.27 -4.49
CA GLN A 163 -34.56 22.32 -5.91
C GLN A 163 -35.63 21.67 -6.78
N SER A 164 -36.16 22.41 -7.75
CA SER A 164 -37.27 21.98 -8.62
C SER A 164 -36.92 20.80 -9.52
N ASN A 165 -35.63 20.48 -9.72
CA ASN A 165 -35.19 19.38 -10.57
C ASN A 165 -34.87 18.12 -9.76
N ALA A 166 -35.89 17.28 -9.57
CA ALA A 166 -35.77 15.99 -8.88
C ALA A 166 -34.67 15.07 -9.47
N GLY A 167 -34.38 15.20 -10.77
CA GLY A 167 -33.34 14.42 -11.43
C GLY A 167 -31.92 14.78 -10.94
N LEU A 168 -31.63 16.07 -10.72
CA LEU A 168 -30.32 16.51 -10.22
C LEU A 168 -30.10 16.11 -8.76
N VAL A 169 -31.17 16.16 -7.95
CA VAL A 169 -31.13 15.69 -6.56
C VAL A 169 -30.85 14.18 -6.51
N GLY A 170 -31.57 13.38 -7.31
CA GLY A 170 -31.34 11.94 -7.41
C GLY A 170 -29.92 11.60 -7.89
N LEU A 171 -29.41 12.35 -8.87
CA LEU A 171 -28.04 12.21 -9.37
C LEU A 171 -27.02 12.52 -8.25
N SER A 172 -27.19 13.62 -7.53
CA SER A 172 -26.28 14.04 -6.45
C SER A 172 -26.20 12.99 -5.34
N VAL A 173 -27.36 12.49 -4.87
CA VAL A 173 -27.40 11.46 -3.83
C VAL A 173 -26.80 10.14 -4.31
N SER A 174 -27.10 9.72 -5.55
CA SER A 174 -26.57 8.48 -6.13
C SER A 174 -25.05 8.49 -6.28
N TYR A 175 -24.47 9.64 -6.65
CA TYR A 175 -23.01 9.81 -6.71
C TYR A 175 -22.40 9.88 -5.31
N SER A 176 -23.04 10.58 -4.37
CA SER A 176 -22.56 10.67 -2.98
C SER A 176 -22.44 9.29 -2.31
N LEU A 177 -23.36 8.36 -2.61
CA LEU A 177 -23.34 7.00 -2.07
C LEU A 177 -22.11 6.20 -2.54
N GLN A 178 -21.65 6.40 -3.78
CA GLN A 178 -20.51 5.69 -4.34
C GLN A 178 -19.17 6.20 -3.79
N VAL A 179 -19.09 7.47 -3.38
CA VAL A 179 -17.84 8.12 -2.92
C VAL A 179 -17.18 7.37 -1.78
N THR A 180 -17.95 6.83 -0.84
CA THR A 180 -17.42 6.12 0.32
C THR A 180 -16.54 4.94 -0.10
N GLN A 181 -17.04 4.13 -1.04
CA GLN A 181 -16.32 2.97 -1.54
C GLN A 181 -15.11 3.38 -2.38
N THR A 182 -15.27 4.41 -3.23
CA THR A 182 -14.20 4.95 -4.07
C THR A 182 -13.05 5.52 -3.24
N LEU A 183 -13.34 6.27 -2.18
CA LEU A 183 -12.32 6.81 -1.26
C LEU A 183 -11.57 5.70 -0.51
N ASN A 184 -12.28 4.69 -0.02
CA ASN A 184 -11.65 3.55 0.65
C ASN A 184 -10.66 2.83 -0.30
N TRP A 185 -11.12 2.55 -1.52
CA TRP A 185 -10.27 1.97 -2.57
C TRP A 185 -9.09 2.86 -2.94
N LEU A 186 -9.31 4.18 -3.07
CA LEU A 186 -8.25 5.13 -3.42
C LEU A 186 -7.11 5.08 -2.40
N VAL A 187 -7.40 5.20 -1.10
CA VAL A 187 -6.34 5.19 -0.07
C VAL A 187 -5.61 3.84 -0.02
N ARG A 188 -6.34 2.73 -0.15
CA ARG A 188 -5.74 1.40 -0.18
C ARG A 188 -4.77 1.25 -1.36
N MET A 189 -5.21 1.65 -2.56
CA MET A 189 -4.37 1.58 -3.76
C MET A 189 -3.16 2.53 -3.68
N THR A 190 -3.31 3.73 -3.09
CA THR A 190 -2.15 4.61 -2.85
C THR A 190 -1.12 3.99 -1.90
N SER A 191 -1.58 3.32 -0.84
CA SER A 191 -0.68 2.58 0.07
C SER A 191 0.03 1.42 -0.63
N ASP A 192 -0.69 0.71 -1.52
CA ASP A 192 -0.11 -0.37 -2.32
C ASP A 192 0.92 0.17 -3.33
N ILE A 193 0.70 1.35 -3.94
CA ILE A 193 1.69 2.02 -4.79
C ILE A 193 2.95 2.37 -3.99
N GLU A 194 2.81 3.00 -2.82
CA GLU A 194 3.98 3.35 -1.98
C GLU A 194 4.81 2.12 -1.57
N THR A 195 4.16 0.96 -1.42
CA THR A 195 4.86 -0.28 -1.07
C THR A 195 5.57 -0.88 -2.27
N ASN A 196 4.93 -0.88 -3.44
CA ASN A 196 5.48 -1.49 -4.65
C ASN A 196 6.51 -0.59 -5.36
N ILE A 197 6.49 0.73 -5.16
CA ILE A 197 7.48 1.64 -5.76
C ILE A 197 8.90 1.40 -5.21
N VAL A 198 9.03 0.78 -4.02
CA VAL A 198 10.33 0.35 -3.47
C VAL A 198 11.03 -0.65 -4.40
N ALA A 199 10.30 -1.40 -5.23
CA ALA A 199 10.92 -2.24 -6.27
C ALA A 199 11.70 -1.41 -7.29
N VAL A 200 11.18 -0.24 -7.69
CA VAL A 200 11.85 0.68 -8.62
C VAL A 200 13.11 1.27 -8.00
N GLU A 201 13.05 1.69 -6.73
CA GLU A 201 14.22 2.20 -6.00
C GLU A 201 15.34 1.15 -5.97
N ARG A 202 14.98 -0.10 -5.70
CA ARG A 202 15.90 -1.25 -5.65
C ARG A 202 16.49 -1.61 -7.01
N ILE A 203 15.78 -1.39 -8.12
CA ILE A 203 16.31 -1.56 -9.48
C ILE A 203 17.25 -0.41 -9.82
N LYS A 204 16.86 0.82 -9.47
CA LYS A 204 17.67 2.02 -9.68
C LYS A 204 19.02 1.92 -8.98
N GLU A 205 19.07 1.36 -7.77
CA GLU A 205 20.31 1.09 -7.04
C GLU A 205 21.34 0.33 -7.91
N TYR A 206 20.91 -0.65 -8.71
CA TYR A 206 21.79 -1.40 -9.62
C TYR A 206 22.31 -0.56 -10.79
N GLY A 207 21.49 0.36 -11.31
CA GLY A 207 21.86 1.28 -12.39
C GLY A 207 22.88 2.34 -11.97
N GLU A 208 22.95 2.67 -10.67
CA GLU A 208 23.88 3.64 -10.10
C GLU A 208 25.10 2.99 -9.40
N THR A 209 25.28 1.67 -9.56
CA THR A 209 26.45 0.97 -9.01
C THR A 209 27.76 1.42 -9.67
N LYS A 210 28.87 1.27 -8.94
CA LYS A 210 30.22 1.55 -9.45
C LYS A 210 30.48 0.67 -10.68
N GLN A 211 30.57 1.32 -11.84
CA GLN A 211 30.85 0.66 -13.11
C GLN A 211 32.34 0.33 -13.25
N GLU A 212 32.65 -0.70 -14.02
CA GLU A 212 34.02 -0.98 -14.46
C GLU A 212 34.48 0.08 -15.48
N ALA A 213 35.79 0.12 -15.76
CA ALA A 213 36.33 1.09 -16.71
C ALA A 213 35.68 0.95 -18.11
N PRO A 214 35.56 2.04 -18.89
CA PRO A 214 35.01 1.98 -20.24
C PRO A 214 35.73 0.95 -21.11
N TRP A 215 34.97 0.22 -21.94
CA TRP A 215 35.53 -0.80 -22.83
C TRP A 215 36.49 -0.23 -23.88
N GLU A 216 36.29 1.02 -24.31
CA GLU A 216 37.21 1.73 -25.20
C GLU A 216 37.74 2.98 -24.48
N LEU A 217 39.07 3.12 -24.44
CA LEU A 217 39.74 4.32 -23.95
C LEU A 217 39.97 5.26 -25.15
N GLU A 218 39.62 6.54 -25.01
CA GLU A 218 39.76 7.57 -26.07
C GLU A 218 41.19 7.68 -26.65
N ASN A 219 42.20 7.15 -25.97
CA ASN A 219 43.61 7.18 -26.38
C ASN A 219 44.12 5.86 -27.02
N SER A 220 43.24 4.96 -27.45
CA SER A 220 43.64 3.65 -28.03
C SER A 220 43.48 3.56 -29.56
N LYS A 221 43.75 4.66 -30.28
CA LYS A 221 43.92 4.67 -31.75
C LYS A 221 45.28 5.18 -32.16
#